data_AF-A0A4Q3U0Y7-F1
#
_entry.id   AF-A0A4Q3U0Y7-F1
#
_cell.length_a   1.000
_cell.length_b   1.000
_cell.length_c   1.000
_cell.angle_alpha   90.00
_cell.angle_beta   90.00
_cell.angle_gamma   90.00
#
_symmetry.space_group_name_H-M   'P 1'
#
loop_
_entity.id
_entity.type
_entity.pdbx_description
1 polymer ?
#
loop_
_entity_poly.entity_id
_entity_poly.type
_entity_poly.pdbx_seq_one_letter_code
_entity_poly.pdbx_strand_id
1 'polypeptide(L)'
;MNLELYSDRAKQAVQSAQSLALARRHQQFAPEHLLKVLLEERDGLARNLITAAGGDARRAEADTETALKKRAQVSGGSGQL
;
A
#
# COMPACT_ATOMS: atom_id res chain seq x y z
N MET A 1 2.21 -15.18 6.24
CA MET A 1 0.85 -14.64 6.43
C MET A 1 -0.13 -15.67 5.91
N ASN A 2 -1.14 -16.07 6.71
CA ASN A 2 -2.17 -16.99 6.23
C ASN A 2 -3.34 -16.18 5.66
N LEU A 3 -3.32 -15.96 4.33
CA LEU A 3 -4.32 -15.14 3.65
C LEU A 3 -5.71 -15.78 3.64
N GLU A 4 -5.82 -17.10 3.80
CA GLU A 4 -7.12 -17.81 3.76
C GLU A 4 -8.09 -17.32 4.85
N LEU A 5 -7.55 -16.86 5.98
CA LEU A 5 -8.31 -16.34 7.12
C LEU A 5 -8.83 -14.91 6.92
N TYR A 6 -8.44 -14.24 5.84
CA TYR A 6 -8.75 -12.83 5.62
C TYR A 6 -10.09 -12.71 4.89
N SER A 7 -10.78 -11.60 5.12
CA SER A 7 -11.92 -11.24 4.28
C SER A 7 -11.47 -11.04 2.83
N ASP A 8 -12.39 -11.21 1.88
CA ASP A 8 -12.08 -11.05 0.46
C ASP A 8 -11.54 -9.65 0.15
N ARG A 9 -12.10 -8.63 0.80
CA ARG A 9 -11.59 -7.25 0.71
C ARG A 9 -10.14 -7.14 1.19
N ALA A 10 -9.81 -7.74 2.33
CA ALA A 10 -8.45 -7.67 2.86
C ALA A 10 -7.46 -8.44 1.97
N LYS A 11 -7.87 -9.58 1.41
CA LYS A 11 -7.08 -10.31 0.40
C LYS A 11 -6.80 -9.43 -0.83
N GLN A 12 -7.82 -8.76 -1.36
CA GLN A 12 -7.69 -7.83 -2.49
C GLN A 12 -6.74 -6.67 -2.18
N ALA A 13 -6.87 -6.05 -1.01
CA ALA A 13 -5.99 -4.94 -0.60
C ALA A 13 -4.52 -5.38 -0.54
N VAL A 14 -4.24 -6.58 0.00
CA VAL A 14 -2.88 -7.15 0.02
C VAL A 14 -2.35 -7.40 -1.39
N GLN A 15 -3.16 -7.99 -2.27
CA GLN A 15 -2.78 -8.23 -3.66
C GLN A 15 -2.48 -6.92 -4.41
N SER A 16 -3.35 -5.92 -4.29
CA SER A 16 -3.13 -4.59 -4.88
C SER A 16 -1.85 -3.93 -4.34
N ALA A 17 -1.56 -4.11 -3.05
CA ALA A 17 -0.37 -3.53 -2.43
C ALA A 17 0.93 -4.23 -2.87
N GLN A 18 0.88 -5.54 -3.12
CA GLN A 18 1.99 -6.28 -3.75
C GLN A 18 2.23 -5.80 -5.19
N SER A 19 1.16 -5.63 -5.98
CA SER A 19 1.24 -5.06 -7.32
C SER A 19 1.83 -3.65 -7.31
N LEU A 20 1.47 -2.81 -6.33
CA LEU A 20 2.06 -1.49 -6.15
C LEU A 20 3.56 -1.55 -5.86
N ALA A 21 4.02 -2.47 -4.99
CA ALA A 21 5.44 -2.65 -4.70
C ALA A 21 6.24 -3.01 -5.97
N LEU A 22 5.70 -3.92 -6.79
CA LEU A 22 6.28 -4.29 -8.08
C LEU A 22 6.31 -3.12 -9.06
N ALA A 23 5.20 -2.40 -9.21
CA ALA A 23 5.09 -1.24 -10.08
C ALA A 23 6.09 -0.13 -9.69
N ARG A 24 6.36 0.03 -8.40
CA ARG A 24 7.33 1.00 -7.86
C ARG A 24 8.77 0.48 -7.85
N ARG A 25 9.03 -0.74 -8.35
CA ARG A 25 10.35 -1.40 -8.35
C ARG A 25 10.95 -1.51 -6.94
N HIS A 26 10.11 -1.63 -5.90
CA HIS A 26 10.60 -1.82 -4.55
C HIS A 26 10.94 -3.29 -4.32
N GLN A 27 12.15 -3.58 -3.85
CA GLN A 27 12.63 -4.96 -3.64
C GLN A 27 11.77 -5.75 -2.63
N GLN A 28 11.15 -5.03 -1.69
CA GLN A 28 10.39 -5.62 -0.60
C GLN A 28 9.00 -5.03 -0.56
N PHE A 29 8.01 -5.91 -0.45
CA PHE A 29 6.68 -5.57 0.02
C PHE A 29 6.74 -5.10 1.48
N ALA A 30 6.05 -4.02 1.79
CA ALA A 30 6.15 -3.33 3.09
C ALA A 30 4.81 -2.65 3.45
N PRO A 31 4.56 -2.36 4.75
CA PRO A 31 3.29 -1.81 5.22
C PRO A 31 2.86 -0.51 4.53
N GLU A 32 3.79 0.31 4.07
CA GLU A 32 3.49 1.58 3.38
C GLU A 32 2.74 1.35 2.06
N HIS A 33 2.98 0.23 1.38
CA HIS A 33 2.24 -0.13 0.17
C HIS A 33 0.79 -0.47 0.49
N LEU A 34 0.58 -1.21 1.57
CA LEU A 34 -0.77 -1.58 2.01
C LEU A 34 -1.54 -0.34 2.44
N LEU A 35 -0.90 0.53 3.23
CA LEU A 35 -1.50 1.80 3.65
C LEU A 35 -1.86 2.68 2.45
N LYS A 36 -0.97 2.79 1.45
CA LYS A 36 -1.24 3.56 0.23
C LYS A 36 -2.48 3.05 -0.50
N VAL A 37 -2.60 1.73 -0.70
CA VAL A 37 -3.77 1.12 -1.35
C VAL A 37 -5.04 1.38 -0.55
N LEU A 38 -5.02 1.15 0.77
CA LEU A 38 -6.19 1.38 1.63
C LEU A 38 -6.64 2.85 1.64
N LEU A 39 -5.69 3.79 1.60
CA LEU A 39 -5.99 5.22 1.52
C LEU A 39 -6.55 5.63 0.15
N GLU A 40 -6.25 4.91 -0.92
CA GLU A 40 -6.73 5.20 -2.29
C GLU A 40 -8.00 4.42 -2.68
N GLU A 41 -8.53 3.57 -1.79
CA GLU A 41 -9.78 2.85 -2.04
C GLU A 41 -10.93 3.82 -2.31
N ARG A 42 -11.74 3.51 -3.34
CA ARG A 42 -12.80 4.39 -3.85
C ARG A 42 -13.89 4.70 -2.83
N ASP A 43 -14.14 3.78 -1.90
CA ASP A 43 -15.13 3.99 -0.85
C ASP A 43 -14.60 4.82 0.33
N GLY A 44 -13.31 5.13 0.35
CA GLY A 44 -12.69 6.03 1.31
C GLY A 44 -12.68 5.51 2.75
N LEU A 45 -12.91 4.21 2.99
CA LEU A 45 -13.06 3.67 4.34
C LEU A 45 -11.90 4.07 5.27
N ALA A 46 -10.65 3.85 4.84
CA ALA A 46 -9.47 4.18 5.65
C ALA A 46 -9.33 5.68 5.92
N ARG A 47 -9.58 6.54 4.92
CA ARG A 47 -9.56 8.00 5.07
C ARG A 47 -10.62 8.48 6.06
N ASN A 48 -11.82 7.91 5.98
CA ASN A 48 -12.93 8.23 6.88
C ASN A 48 -12.63 7.80 8.32
N LEU A 49 -12.04 6.61 8.51
CA LEU A 49 -11.63 6.14 9.84
C LEU A 49 -10.57 7.04 10.48
N ILE A 50 -9.53 7.44 9.72
CA ILE A 50 -8.51 8.37 10.21
C ILE A 50 -9.15 9.70 10.64
N THR A 51 -10.04 10.23 9.79
CA THR A 51 -10.73 11.51 10.06
C THR A 51 -11.64 11.40 11.29
N ALA A 52 -12.41 10.32 11.41
CA ALA A 52 -13.28 10.07 12.55
C ALA A 52 -12.50 9.90 13.87
N ALA A 53 -11.26 9.40 13.81
CA ALA A 53 -10.34 9.33 14.93
C ALA A 53 -9.66 10.68 15.26
N GLY A 54 -9.99 11.77 14.55
CA GLY A 54 -9.39 13.09 14.74
C GLY A 54 -8.04 13.29 14.02
N GLY A 55 -7.66 12.37 13.13
CA GLY A 55 -6.45 12.46 12.33
C GLY A 55 -6.65 13.20 11.00
N ASP A 56 -5.54 13.57 10.38
CA ASP A 56 -5.52 14.17 9.04
C ASP A 56 -5.21 13.09 7.98
N ALA A 57 -6.25 12.63 7.28
CA ALA A 57 -6.12 11.62 6.24
C ALA A 57 -5.29 12.10 5.03
N ARG A 58 -5.32 13.40 4.70
CA ARG A 58 -4.52 13.95 3.60
C ARG A 58 -3.05 13.96 3.95
N ARG A 59 -2.73 14.33 5.19
CA ARG A 59 -1.36 14.24 5.71
C ARG A 59 -0.87 12.79 5.73
N ALA A 60 -1.69 11.85 6.20
CA ALA A 60 -1.33 10.43 6.20
C ALA A 60 -0.99 9.92 4.79
N GLU A 61 -1.76 10.33 3.77
CA GLU A 61 -1.48 9.99 2.38
C GLU A 61 -0.17 10.61 1.86
N ALA A 62 0.06 11.90 2.14
CA ALA A 62 1.28 12.59 1.73
C ALA A 62 2.53 12.00 2.40
N ASP A 63 2.45 11.68 3.69
CA ASP A 63 3.53 11.07 4.46
C ASP A 63 3.81 9.64 3.96
N THR A 64 2.76 8.87 3.63
CA THR A 64 2.88 7.52 3.04
C THR A 64 3.57 7.56 1.67
N GLU A 65 3.17 8.48 0.79
CA GLU A 65 3.82 8.65 -0.52
C GLU A 65 5.28 9.08 -0.36
N THR A 66 5.57 9.95 0.60
CA THR A 66 6.95 10.37 0.92
C THR A 66 7.79 9.19 1.41
N ALA A 67 7.22 8.33 2.28
CA ALA A 67 7.89 7.13 2.76
C ALA A 67 8.18 6.14 1.62
N LEU A 68 7.20 5.91 0.74
CA LEU A 68 7.37 5.06 -0.43
C LEU A 68 8.47 5.56 -1.36
N LYS A 69 8.54 6.87 -1.64
CA LYS A 69 9.59 7.47 -2.50
C LYS A 69 11.01 7.32 -1.95
N LYS A 70 11.17 7.17 -0.63
CA LYS A 70 12.47 6.97 0.02
C LYS A 70 12.96 5.53 -0.04
N ARG A 71 12.11 4.58 -0.41
CA ARG A 71 12.50 3.17 -0.49
C ARG A 71 13.43 2.95 -1.68
N ALA A 72 14.42 2.07 -1.48
CA ALA A 72 15.36 1.71 -2.53
C ALA A 72 14.62 1.03 -3.69
N GLN A 73 14.89 1.51 -4.90
CA GLN A 73 14.38 0.91 -6.13
C GLN A 73 15.44 -0.01 -6.72
N VAL A 74 15.02 -1.19 -7.17
CA VAL A 74 15.91 -2.11 -7.88
C VAL A 74 15.92 -1.77 -9.36
N SER A 75 17.11 -1.51 -9.90
CA SER A 75 17.37 -1.39 -11.33
C SER A 75 18.40 -2.46 -11.71
N GLY A 76 18.06 -3.34 -12.64
CA GLY A 76 18.94 -4.42 -13.10
C GLY A 76 18.47 -5.80 -12.63
N GLY A 77 17.77 -6.48 -13.52
CA GLY A 77 17.25 -7.84 -13.36
C GLY A 77 16.70 -8.28 -14.71
N SER A 78 17.60 -8.51 -15.66
CA SER A 78 17.26 -9.18 -16.91
C SER A 78 16.97 -10.65 -16.60
N GLY A 79 15.78 -11.14 -16.93
CA GLY A 79 15.54 -12.58 -16.97
C GLY A 79 14.11 -13.01 -16.67
N GLN A 80 13.20 -12.68 -17.58
CA GLN A 80 11.98 -13.42 -17.94
C GLN A 80 10.92 -13.78 -16.88
N LEU A 81 9.66 -13.68 -17.34
CA LEU A 81 8.54 -14.48 -16.86
C LEU A 81 8.81 -15.97 -17.09
#